data_AF-A0A350XDP5-F1
#
_entry.id   AF-A0A350XDP5-F1
#
_cell.length_a   1.000
_cell.length_b   1.000
_cell.length_c   1.000
_cell.angle_alpha   90.00
_cell.angle_beta   90.00
_cell.angle_gamma   90.00
#
_symmetry.space_group_name_H-M   'P 1'
#
loop_
_entity.id
_entity.type
_entity.pdbx_description
1 polymer ?
#
loop_
_entity_poly.entity_id
_entity_poly.type
_entity_poly.pdbx_seq_one_letter_code
_entity_poly.pdbx_strand_id
1 'polypeptide(L)'
;ASDNEDEGEEDAVSEKIYSLIDILQEDLTGVDVDTATAAIDEWYQQLKGSKNQDLKQISTSLRNLKKLVTSEEADESEIAEILISLGEHIGDYASKADENISEPLQELSAALIDAGDSLE
;
A
#
# COMPACT_ATOMS: atom_id res chain seq x y z
N ALA A 1 23.51 -28.65 2.85
CA ALA A 1 23.57 -27.19 2.75
C ALA A 1 22.20 -26.77 2.27
N SER A 2 21.35 -26.42 3.22
CA SER A 2 20.08 -25.77 2.96
C SER A 2 20.29 -24.39 3.55
N ASP A 3 20.78 -23.48 2.73
CA ASP A 3 21.16 -22.13 3.14
C ASP A 3 20.52 -21.15 2.15
N ASN A 4 19.58 -20.38 2.70
CA ASN A 4 19.20 -19.01 2.39
C ASN A 4 19.03 -18.62 0.92
N GLU A 5 17.83 -18.81 0.38
CA GLU A 5 17.32 -18.04 -0.77
C GLU A 5 16.19 -17.06 -0.39
N ASP A 6 15.72 -17.05 0.87
CA ASP A 6 14.55 -16.26 1.33
C ASP A 6 14.91 -14.80 1.68
N GLU A 7 16.08 -14.56 2.29
CA GLU A 7 16.50 -13.24 2.79
C GLU A 7 16.65 -12.17 1.68
N GLY A 8 16.87 -12.57 0.42
CA GLY A 8 17.05 -11.64 -0.69
C GLY A 8 15.75 -11.12 -1.32
N GLU A 9 14.62 -11.83 -1.15
CA GLU A 9 13.31 -11.34 -1.59
C GLU A 9 12.70 -10.36 -0.57
N GLU A 10 12.97 -10.56 0.73
CA GLU A 10 12.44 -9.75 1.82
C GLU A 10 13.02 -8.33 1.85
N ASP A 11 14.33 -8.18 1.68
CA ASP A 11 15.00 -6.86 1.57
C ASP A 11 14.54 -6.09 0.33
N ALA A 12 14.25 -6.79 -0.78
CA ALA A 12 13.74 -6.16 -1.98
C ALA A 12 12.27 -5.70 -1.85
N VAL A 13 11.52 -6.26 -0.90
CA VAL A 13 10.14 -5.86 -0.60
C VAL A 13 10.14 -4.65 0.33
N SER A 14 11.00 -4.63 1.36
CA SER A 14 11.09 -3.49 2.30
C SER A 14 11.51 -2.19 1.60
N GLU A 15 12.51 -2.21 0.72
CA GLU A 15 12.93 -1.01 -0.05
C GLU A 15 11.80 -0.45 -0.93
N LYS A 16 10.96 -1.32 -1.50
CA LYS A 16 9.82 -0.89 -2.31
C LYS A 16 8.67 -0.32 -1.47
N ILE A 17 8.49 -0.82 -0.25
CA ILE A 17 7.54 -0.25 0.70
C ILE A 17 7.99 1.16 1.07
N TYR A 18 9.27 1.36 1.40
CA TYR A 18 9.82 2.68 1.72
C TYR A 18 9.72 3.68 0.56
N SER A 19 10.06 3.26 -0.66
CA SER A 19 9.89 4.13 -1.84
C SER A 19 8.45 4.58 -2.03
N LEU A 20 7.46 3.80 -1.56
CA LEU A 20 6.07 4.20 -1.68
C LEU A 20 5.58 5.06 -0.52
N ILE A 21 6.14 4.85 0.68
CA ILE A 21 5.95 5.78 1.80
C ILE A 21 6.39 7.18 1.38
N ASP A 22 7.53 7.32 0.71
CA ASP A 22 7.99 8.62 0.19
C ASP A 22 6.95 9.25 -0.75
N ILE A 23 6.37 8.50 -1.70
CA ILE A 23 5.34 9.02 -2.62
C ILE A 23 4.07 9.43 -1.88
N LEU A 24 3.67 8.67 -0.85
CA LEU A 24 2.47 8.96 -0.06
C LEU A 24 2.67 10.14 0.90
N GLN A 25 3.91 10.41 1.31
CA GLN A 25 4.29 11.57 2.12
C GLN A 25 4.50 12.84 1.30
N GLU A 26 4.65 12.72 -0.02
CA GLU A 26 4.53 13.87 -0.92
C GLU A 26 3.08 14.39 -0.91
N ASP A 27 2.89 15.68 -1.24
CA ASP A 27 1.57 16.32 -1.22
C ASP A 27 0.62 15.64 -2.22
N LEU A 28 -0.20 14.72 -1.71
CA LEU A 28 -1.12 13.90 -2.49
C LEU A 28 -2.18 14.72 -3.23
N THR A 29 -2.45 15.95 -2.78
CA THR A 29 -3.35 16.87 -3.48
C THR A 29 -2.75 17.39 -4.80
N GLY A 30 -1.43 17.27 -4.96
CA GLY A 30 -0.70 17.59 -6.19
C GLY A 30 -0.40 16.38 -7.07
N VAL A 31 -0.70 15.17 -6.62
CA VAL A 31 -0.43 13.93 -7.36
C VAL A 31 -1.51 13.74 -8.41
N ASP A 32 -1.10 13.71 -9.69
CA ASP A 32 -2.04 13.44 -10.77
C ASP A 32 -2.50 11.96 -10.76
N VAL A 33 -3.68 11.71 -11.33
CA VAL A 33 -4.31 10.38 -11.37
C VAL A 33 -3.43 9.33 -12.04
N ASP A 34 -2.62 9.69 -13.02
CA ASP A 34 -1.72 8.73 -13.69
C ASP A 34 -0.59 8.31 -12.74
N THR A 35 -0.01 9.25 -11.99
CA THR A 35 1.00 8.96 -10.96
C THR A 35 0.43 8.11 -9.83
N ALA A 36 -0.76 8.45 -9.30
CA ALA A 36 -1.43 7.67 -8.25
C ALA A 36 -1.75 6.24 -8.71
N THR A 37 -2.29 6.09 -9.93
CA THR A 37 -2.67 4.76 -10.46
C THR A 37 -1.48 3.90 -10.81
N ALA A 38 -0.34 4.50 -11.22
CA ALA A 38 0.92 3.80 -11.44
C ALA A 38 1.48 3.24 -10.13
N ALA A 39 1.47 4.03 -9.05
CA ALA A 39 1.89 3.60 -7.71
C ALA A 39 1.04 2.41 -7.20
N ILE A 40 -0.29 2.50 -7.35
CA ILE A 40 -1.22 1.43 -6.95
C ILE A 40 -0.99 0.15 -7.79
N ASP A 41 -0.76 0.30 -9.10
CA ASP A 41 -0.47 -0.85 -9.97
C ASP A 41 0.82 -1.53 -9.57
N GLU A 42 1.89 -0.77 -9.30
CA GLU A 42 3.18 -1.31 -8.92
C GLU A 42 3.05 -2.20 -7.68
N TRP A 43 2.33 -1.73 -6.67
CA TRP A 43 2.03 -2.52 -5.48
C TRP A 43 1.15 -3.73 -5.74
N TYR A 44 0.09 -3.58 -6.53
CA TYR A 44 -0.72 -4.72 -6.93
C TYR A 44 0.14 -5.79 -7.61
N GLN A 45 1.09 -5.40 -8.48
CA GLN A 45 2.02 -6.33 -9.12
C GLN A 45 2.92 -7.06 -8.13
N GLN A 46 3.37 -6.40 -7.06
CA GLN A 46 4.18 -7.01 -6.01
C GLN A 46 3.37 -8.02 -5.19
N LEU A 47 2.11 -7.70 -4.89
CA LEU A 47 1.29 -8.51 -3.98
C LEU A 47 0.49 -9.62 -4.67
N LYS A 48 0.12 -9.48 -5.94
CA LYS A 48 -0.78 -10.41 -6.66
C LYS A 48 -0.27 -11.86 -6.74
N GLY A 49 1.03 -12.09 -6.54
CA GLY A 49 1.67 -13.40 -6.56
C GLY A 49 1.71 -14.11 -5.21
N SER A 50 1.37 -13.41 -4.13
CA SER A 50 1.53 -13.95 -2.78
C SER A 50 0.60 -15.12 -2.51
N LYS A 51 1.12 -16.14 -1.79
CA LYS A 51 0.31 -17.24 -1.25
C LYS A 51 -0.33 -16.87 0.09
N ASN A 52 0.12 -15.80 0.74
CA ASN A 52 -0.42 -15.29 1.99
C ASN A 52 -1.81 -14.70 1.77
N GLN A 53 -2.79 -15.10 2.58
CA GLN A 53 -4.19 -14.68 2.45
C GLN A 53 -4.39 -13.19 2.77
N ASP A 54 -3.64 -12.66 3.73
CA ASP A 54 -3.74 -11.26 4.13
C ASP A 54 -3.19 -10.34 3.01
N LEU A 55 -2.06 -10.74 2.40
CA LEU A 55 -1.51 -10.03 1.23
C LEU A 55 -2.46 -10.04 0.01
N LYS A 56 -3.25 -11.10 -0.16
CA LYS A 56 -4.31 -11.14 -1.17
C LYS A 56 -5.44 -10.15 -0.87
N GLN A 57 -5.82 -9.99 0.39
CA GLN A 57 -6.81 -8.99 0.79
C GLN A 57 -6.30 -7.57 0.50
N ILE A 58 -5.05 -7.27 0.86
CA ILE A 58 -4.41 -5.99 0.54
C ILE A 58 -4.41 -5.74 -0.98
N SER A 59 -3.99 -6.73 -1.79
CA SER A 59 -4.02 -6.61 -3.26
C SER A 59 -5.43 -6.33 -3.83
N THR A 60 -6.47 -6.84 -3.17
CA THR A 60 -7.87 -6.60 -3.56
C THR A 60 -8.28 -5.17 -3.24
N SER A 61 -7.92 -4.68 -2.05
CA SER A 61 -8.17 -3.30 -1.63
C SER A 61 -7.47 -2.30 -2.55
N LEU A 62 -6.23 -2.56 -2.96
CA LEU A 62 -5.51 -1.75 -3.94
C LEU A 62 -6.21 -1.67 -5.28
N ARG A 63 -6.71 -2.81 -5.77
CA ARG A 63 -7.47 -2.82 -7.02
C ARG A 63 -8.76 -2.01 -6.92
N ASN A 64 -9.37 -1.94 -5.74
CA ASN A 64 -10.57 -1.13 -5.52
C ASN A 64 -10.23 0.37 -5.45
N LEU A 65 -9.17 0.73 -4.73
CA LEU A 65 -8.65 2.10 -4.70
C LEU A 65 -8.35 2.60 -6.12
N LYS A 66 -7.65 1.79 -6.94
CA LYS A 66 -7.35 2.13 -8.34
C LYS A 66 -8.60 2.49 -9.13
N LYS A 67 -9.66 1.69 -9.01
CA LYS A 67 -10.91 1.92 -9.76
C LYS A 67 -11.55 3.26 -9.38
N LEU A 68 -11.50 3.61 -8.10
CA LEU A 68 -12.11 4.82 -7.59
C LEU A 68 -11.31 6.05 -8.00
N VAL A 69 -9.99 6.06 -7.84
CA VAL A 69 -9.17 7.20 -8.31
C VAL A 69 -9.22 7.39 -9.83
N THR A 70 -9.55 6.35 -10.62
CA THR A 70 -9.81 6.47 -12.07
C THR A 70 -11.25 6.83 -12.44
N SER A 71 -12.16 6.90 -11.47
CA SER A 71 -13.57 7.23 -11.73
C SER A 71 -13.69 8.74 -11.92
N GLU A 72 -14.34 9.18 -13.01
CA GLU A 72 -14.63 10.61 -13.26
C GLU A 72 -15.57 11.22 -12.20
N GLU A 73 -16.24 10.38 -11.41
CA GLU A 73 -17.19 10.78 -10.35
C GLU A 73 -16.62 10.58 -8.94
N ALA A 74 -15.32 10.29 -8.80
CA ALA A 74 -14.72 10.03 -7.49
C ALA A 74 -14.81 11.26 -6.57
N ASP A 75 -15.47 11.10 -5.43
CA ASP A 75 -15.50 12.12 -4.38
C ASP A 75 -14.22 12.04 -3.52
N GLU A 76 -13.64 13.19 -3.17
CA GLU A 76 -12.46 13.25 -2.29
C GLU A 76 -12.70 12.50 -0.97
N SER A 77 -13.92 12.52 -0.44
CA SER A 77 -14.32 11.78 0.76
C SER A 77 -14.35 10.25 0.53
N GLU A 78 -14.79 9.79 -0.65
CA GLU A 78 -14.75 8.36 -0.99
C GLU A 78 -13.31 7.86 -1.16
N ILE A 79 -12.41 8.72 -1.67
CA ILE A 79 -10.98 8.42 -1.75
C ILE A 79 -10.36 8.38 -0.35
N ALA A 80 -10.67 9.35 0.50
CA ALA A 80 -10.23 9.43 1.89
C ALA A 80 -10.58 8.16 2.68
N GLU A 81 -11.86 7.75 2.65
CA GLU A 81 -12.35 6.55 3.35
C GLU A 81 -11.58 5.28 2.95
N ILE A 82 -11.18 5.17 1.70
CA ILE A 82 -10.47 3.99 1.20
C ILE A 82 -8.99 4.03 1.53
N LEU A 83 -8.36 5.20 1.51
CA LEU A 83 -6.98 5.35 1.97
C LEU A 83 -6.89 4.95 3.45
N ILE A 84 -7.80 5.46 4.29
CA ILE A 84 -7.90 5.09 5.70
C ILE A 84 -8.14 3.58 5.84
N SER A 85 -9.15 3.02 5.16
CA SER A 85 -9.47 1.58 5.25
C SER A 85 -8.33 0.68 4.76
N LEU A 86 -7.57 1.12 3.75
CA LEU A 86 -6.40 0.40 3.26
C LEU A 86 -5.26 0.46 4.29
N GLY A 87 -5.02 1.63 4.87
CA GLY A 87 -4.06 1.83 5.95
C GLY A 87 -4.38 0.94 7.16
N GLU A 88 -5.63 0.89 7.60
CA GLU A 88 -6.08 0.01 8.69
C GLU A 88 -5.82 -1.47 8.38
N HIS A 89 -6.21 -1.96 7.20
CA HIS A 89 -5.97 -3.35 6.80
C HIS A 89 -4.48 -3.70 6.72
N ILE A 90 -3.65 -2.78 6.23
CA ILE A 90 -2.21 -2.96 6.16
C ILE A 90 -1.61 -2.98 7.57
N GLY A 91 -2.05 -2.11 8.48
CA GLY A 91 -1.61 -2.10 9.88
C GLY A 91 -1.98 -3.39 10.62
N ASP A 92 -3.20 -3.88 10.40
CA ASP A 92 -3.67 -5.17 10.93
C ASP A 92 -2.83 -6.34 10.42
N TYR A 93 -2.38 -6.29 9.17
CA TYR A 93 -1.46 -7.28 8.60
C TYR A 93 -0.04 -7.12 9.15
N ALA A 94 0.46 -5.88 9.25
CA ALA A 94 1.79 -5.56 9.75
C ALA A 94 2.04 -6.17 11.14
N SER A 95 1.02 -6.15 12.01
CA SER A 95 1.09 -6.77 13.35
C SER A 95 1.27 -8.30 13.36
N LYS A 96 1.02 -8.96 12.24
CA LYS A 96 1.11 -10.42 12.04
C LYS A 96 2.21 -10.82 11.04
N ALA A 97 2.81 -9.84 10.39
CA ALA A 97 3.86 -10.04 9.41
C ALA A 97 5.20 -10.37 10.09
N ASP A 98 6.13 -10.94 9.33
CA ASP A 98 7.49 -11.17 9.81
C ASP A 98 8.16 -9.86 10.25
N GLU A 99 9.06 -9.96 11.23
CA GLU A 99 9.70 -8.78 11.84
C GLU A 99 10.43 -7.89 10.83
N ASN A 100 10.95 -8.50 9.75
CA ASN A 100 11.66 -7.82 8.66
C ASN A 100 10.77 -6.89 7.81
N ILE A 101 9.46 -7.15 7.76
CA ILE A 101 8.51 -6.36 6.94
C ILE A 101 7.42 -5.68 7.78
N SER A 102 7.29 -6.04 9.06
CA SER A 102 6.30 -5.49 9.99
C SER A 102 6.44 -3.98 10.14
N GLU A 103 7.65 -3.47 10.38
CA GLU A 103 7.92 -2.04 10.54
C GLU A 103 7.61 -1.24 9.26
N PRO A 104 8.14 -1.62 8.07
CA PRO A 104 7.74 -0.98 6.81
C PRO A 104 6.23 -0.95 6.57
N LEU A 105 5.52 -2.03 6.90
CA LEU A 105 4.06 -2.09 6.72
C LEU A 105 3.31 -1.22 7.74
N GLN A 106 3.83 -1.05 8.96
CA GLN A 106 3.24 -0.11 9.93
C GLN A 106 3.43 1.34 9.49
N GLU A 107 4.61 1.70 9.01
CA GLU A 107 4.86 3.04 8.48
C GLU A 107 3.96 3.33 7.27
N LEU A 108 3.75 2.31 6.44
CA LEU A 108 2.87 2.43 5.30
C LEU A 108 1.39 2.59 5.68
N SER A 109 0.96 1.86 6.70
CA SER A 109 -0.36 2.00 7.30
C SER A 109 -0.59 3.44 7.76
N ALA A 110 0.38 4.01 8.48
CA ALA A 110 0.31 5.40 8.95
C ALA A 110 0.24 6.39 7.79
N ALA A 111 1.11 6.25 6.78
CA ALA A 111 1.13 7.15 5.63
C ALA A 111 -0.20 7.16 4.85
N LEU A 112 -0.87 6.01 4.73
CA LEU A 112 -2.18 5.90 4.07
C LEU A 112 -3.32 6.51 4.90
N ILE A 113 -3.26 6.38 6.23
CA ILE A 113 -4.25 7.01 7.12
C ILE A 113 -4.09 8.53 7.07
N ASP A 114 -2.85 9.03 7.23
CA ASP A 114 -2.54 10.46 7.18
C ASP A 114 -2.94 11.08 5.81
N ALA A 115 -2.73 10.33 4.73
CA ALA A 115 -3.15 10.68 3.38
C ALA A 115 -4.66 10.84 3.25
N GLY A 116 -5.44 9.91 3.81
CA GLY A 116 -6.89 9.98 3.80
C GLY A 116 -7.42 11.11 4.69
N ASP A 117 -6.87 11.28 5.90
CA ASP A 117 -7.22 12.37 6.81
C ASP A 117 -6.93 13.76 6.22
N SER A 118 -5.96 13.88 5.31
CA SER A 118 -5.64 15.12 4.60
C SER A 118 -6.67 15.50 3.52
N LEU A 119 -7.52 14.55 3.09
CA LEU A 119 -8.53 14.76 2.05
C LEU A 119 -9.93 15.05 2.63
N GLU A 120 -10.14 14.87 3.95
CA GLU A 120 -11.37 15.28 4.67
C GLU A 120 -11.40 16.80 4.98
#